data_AF-A0A0F8XIT5-F1
#
_entry.id   AF-A0A0F8XIT5-F1
#
_cell.length_a   1.000
_cell.length_b   1.000
_cell.length_c   1.000
_cell.angle_alpha   90.00
_cell.angle_beta   90.00
_cell.angle_gamma   90.00
#
_symmetry.space_group_name_H-M   'P 1'
#
loop_
_entity.id
_entity.type
_entity.pdbx_description
1 polymer ?
#
loop_
_entity_poly.entity_id
_entity_poly.type
_entity_poly.pdbx_seq_one_letter_code
_entity_poly.pdbx_strand_id
1 'polypeptide(L)'
;GAEPAFYNAMDNAVSMTLYNGIKKDIEKRGTWNRFWSHCVETTPVLRSMEKAGVLLDKERQSTFMGKLKVEYDAEYGRLQGLVPEKHKPVHPKKGYKKVPKDVAALLDMFPDTTSSSSPTFPPCNVRKVVTQVGIVYRLIKFTDIVKVDGKLVTQEVERWAKVMPFNPGSWKQVADFARLEGIKLPMVRKPSGEEKESTEAKYLKRIANKRYRKDEQWKGEVFKSVLDCRKKNKLLTSYNWQPAADGCIHTTYGYHPSTWRKSSRGPNMQTLPKRVELAKEFRKMFIAPPGYLWVTADSEAIEAVLVGYWAGSKEYIALAKAGIHGWLAAHVLKEPIPLDIPFDELRRRCQEFKRRDAKVY
;
A
#
# COMPACT_ATOMS: atom_id res chain seq x y z
N GLY A 1 -24.24 -38.44 -3.84
CA GLY A 1 -22.81 -38.22 -4.15
C GLY A 1 -22.70 -37.02 -5.05
N ALA A 2 -21.53 -36.38 -5.16
CA ALA A 2 -21.36 -35.38 -6.22
C ALA A 2 -21.63 -36.03 -7.58
N GLU A 3 -22.32 -35.32 -8.49
CA GLU A 3 -22.60 -35.76 -9.87
C GLU A 3 -21.83 -34.89 -10.87
N PRO A 4 -20.50 -35.10 -11.05
CA PRO A 4 -19.67 -34.20 -11.85
C PRO A 4 -20.16 -34.04 -13.30
N ALA A 5 -20.71 -35.11 -13.90
CA ALA A 5 -21.22 -35.07 -15.26
C ALA A 5 -22.44 -34.12 -15.38
N PHE A 6 -23.37 -34.16 -14.42
CA PHE A 6 -24.53 -33.28 -14.40
C PHE A 6 -24.12 -31.81 -14.24
N TYR A 7 -23.24 -31.52 -13.29
CA TYR A 7 -22.74 -30.15 -13.09
C TYR A 7 -21.97 -29.62 -14.30
N ASN A 8 -21.12 -30.44 -14.93
CA ASN A 8 -20.44 -30.06 -16.16
C ASN A 8 -21.42 -29.79 -17.31
N ALA A 9 -22.49 -30.58 -17.44
CA ALA A 9 -23.52 -30.34 -18.45
C ALA A 9 -24.28 -29.04 -18.16
N MET A 10 -24.63 -28.78 -16.90
CA MET A 10 -25.27 -27.53 -16.48
C MET A 10 -24.38 -26.32 -16.77
N ASP A 11 -23.10 -26.35 -16.41
CA ASP A 11 -22.17 -25.25 -16.64
C ASP A 11 -22.02 -24.92 -18.13
N ASN A 12 -21.99 -25.94 -18.99
CA ASN A 12 -21.98 -25.76 -20.44
C ASN A 12 -23.29 -25.15 -20.96
N ALA A 13 -24.43 -25.64 -20.50
CA ALA A 13 -25.74 -25.11 -20.89
C ALA A 13 -25.88 -23.64 -20.49
N VAL A 14 -25.54 -23.31 -19.24
CA VAL A 14 -25.55 -21.93 -18.73
C VAL A 14 -24.60 -21.04 -19.54
N SER A 15 -23.37 -21.50 -19.79
CA SER A 15 -22.38 -20.74 -20.57
C SER A 15 -22.87 -20.44 -21.98
N MET A 16 -23.50 -21.41 -22.65
CA MET A 16 -24.06 -21.23 -23.99
C MET A 16 -25.24 -20.25 -24.00
N THR A 17 -26.15 -20.36 -23.03
CA THR A 17 -27.27 -19.43 -22.87
C THR A 17 -26.79 -18.00 -22.62
N LEU A 18 -25.82 -17.83 -21.72
CA LEU A 18 -25.20 -16.53 -21.45
C LEU A 18 -24.50 -15.96 -22.68
N TYR A 19 -23.74 -16.78 -23.41
CA TYR A 19 -23.09 -16.36 -24.64
C TYR A 19 -24.10 -15.82 -25.66
N ASN A 20 -25.18 -16.56 -25.93
CA ASN A 20 -26.19 -16.15 -26.90
C ASN A 20 -26.89 -14.84 -26.48
N GLY A 21 -27.22 -14.69 -25.20
CA GLY A 21 -27.83 -13.46 -24.67
C GLY A 21 -26.88 -12.25 -24.75
N ILE A 22 -25.67 -12.41 -24.20
CA ILE A 22 -24.66 -11.34 -24.14
C ILE A 22 -24.23 -10.92 -25.55
N LYS A 23 -24.01 -11.88 -26.47
CA LYS A 23 -23.66 -11.59 -27.85
C LYS A 23 -24.72 -10.72 -28.51
N LYS A 24 -25.99 -11.12 -28.42
CA LYS A 24 -27.12 -10.36 -28.98
C LYS A 24 -27.17 -8.92 -28.44
N ASP A 25 -26.93 -8.74 -27.14
CA ASP A 25 -26.89 -7.41 -26.51
C ASP A 25 -25.72 -6.55 -27.00
N ILE A 26 -24.53 -7.14 -27.16
CA ILE A 26 -23.33 -6.45 -27.64
C ILE A 26 -23.47 -6.08 -29.13
N GLU A 27 -24.04 -6.97 -29.95
CA GLU A 27 -24.36 -6.74 -31.36
C GLU A 27 -25.37 -5.60 -31.51
N LYS A 28 -26.44 -5.60 -30.71
CA LYS A 28 -27.42 -4.50 -30.67
C LYS A 28 -26.80 -3.15 -30.34
N ARG A 29 -25.71 -3.13 -29.56
CA ARG A 29 -24.94 -1.90 -29.23
C ARG A 29 -23.90 -1.53 -30.30
N GLY A 30 -23.74 -2.32 -31.37
CA GLY A 30 -22.74 -2.09 -32.42
C GLY A 30 -21.29 -2.26 -31.97
N THR A 31 -21.05 -2.99 -30.88
CA THR A 31 -19.71 -3.12 -30.28
C THR A 31 -19.10 -4.51 -30.41
N TRP A 32 -19.79 -5.44 -31.08
CA TRP A 32 -19.36 -6.83 -31.23
C TRP A 32 -17.99 -6.98 -31.87
N ASN A 33 -17.74 -6.32 -32.99
CA ASN A 33 -16.45 -6.41 -33.68
C ASN A 33 -15.29 -5.90 -32.82
N ARG A 34 -15.53 -4.89 -31.98
CA ARG A 34 -14.52 -4.37 -31.03
C ARG A 34 -14.27 -5.36 -29.89
N PHE A 35 -15.32 -5.96 -29.35
CA PHE A 35 -15.18 -7.03 -28.36
C PHE A 35 -14.41 -8.22 -28.94
N TRP A 36 -14.78 -8.66 -30.15
CA TRP A 36 -14.15 -9.82 -30.79
C TRP A 36 -12.66 -9.59 -31.02
N SER A 37 -12.30 -8.51 -31.73
CA SER A 37 -10.90 -8.19 -32.02
C SER A 37 -10.08 -7.93 -30.75
N HIS A 38 -10.62 -7.17 -29.79
CA HIS A 38 -9.85 -6.80 -28.60
C HIS A 38 -9.79 -7.90 -27.54
N CYS A 39 -10.85 -8.68 -27.36
CA CYS A 39 -10.95 -9.67 -26.29
C CYS A 39 -10.68 -11.10 -26.78
N VAL A 40 -11.33 -11.52 -27.86
CA VAL A 40 -11.28 -12.90 -28.33
C VAL A 40 -9.98 -13.16 -29.11
N GLU A 41 -9.68 -12.36 -30.13
CA GLU A 41 -8.51 -12.58 -31.01
C GLU A 41 -7.17 -12.42 -30.28
N THR A 42 -7.12 -11.58 -29.24
CA THR A 42 -5.90 -11.43 -28.43
C THR A 42 -5.75 -12.51 -27.35
N THR A 43 -6.78 -13.31 -27.07
CA THR A 43 -6.72 -14.34 -26.01
C THR A 43 -5.59 -15.36 -26.25
N PRO A 44 -5.39 -15.94 -27.44
CA PRO A 44 -4.29 -16.86 -27.69
C PRO A 44 -2.92 -16.27 -27.37
N VAL A 45 -2.70 -15.00 -27.71
CA VAL A 45 -1.46 -14.27 -27.40
C VAL A 45 -1.30 -14.15 -25.88
N LEU A 46 -2.33 -13.70 -25.17
CA LEU A 46 -2.29 -13.58 -23.73
C LEU A 46 -2.03 -14.92 -23.05
N ARG A 47 -2.71 -16.01 -23.46
CA ARG A 47 -2.49 -17.36 -22.91
C ARG A 47 -1.07 -17.87 -23.17
N SER A 48 -0.52 -17.58 -24.35
CA SER A 48 0.88 -17.89 -24.65
C SER A 48 1.84 -17.16 -23.70
N MET A 49 1.59 -15.86 -23.45
CA MET A 49 2.38 -15.07 -22.48
C MET A 49 2.24 -15.59 -21.05
N GLU A 50 1.03 -15.98 -20.62
CA GLU A 50 0.81 -16.57 -19.29
C GLU A 50 1.58 -17.89 -19.14
N LYS A 51 1.55 -18.75 -20.17
CA LYS A 51 2.27 -20.02 -20.18
C LYS A 51 3.78 -19.84 -20.17
N ALA A 52 4.30 -18.87 -20.94
CA ALA A 52 5.73 -18.59 -20.99
C ALA A 52 6.28 -18.06 -19.66
N GLY A 53 5.52 -17.17 -19.00
CA GLY A 53 5.94 -16.55 -17.75
C GLY A 53 7.18 -15.66 -17.89
N VAL A 54 7.71 -15.22 -16.75
CA VAL A 54 8.93 -14.40 -16.69
C VAL A 54 9.89 -15.00 -15.67
N LEU A 55 11.10 -15.36 -16.12
CA LEU A 55 12.12 -15.98 -15.28
C LEU A 55 12.58 -15.02 -14.17
N LEU A 56 12.63 -15.54 -12.94
CA LEU A 56 13.00 -14.80 -11.75
C LEU A 56 14.33 -15.32 -11.17
N ASP A 57 15.28 -14.41 -10.99
CA ASP A 57 16.49 -14.64 -10.22
C ASP A 57 16.16 -14.61 -8.72
N LYS A 58 15.98 -15.83 -8.15
CA LYS A 58 15.65 -16.04 -6.73
C LYS A 58 16.72 -15.51 -5.78
N GLU A 59 18.00 -15.60 -6.16
CA GLU A 59 19.11 -15.19 -5.31
C GLU A 59 19.14 -13.67 -5.18
N ARG A 60 18.99 -12.96 -6.31
CA ARG A 60 18.85 -11.50 -6.33
C ARG A 60 17.60 -11.04 -5.58
N GLN A 61 16.47 -11.73 -5.76
CA GLN A 61 15.24 -11.42 -5.02
C GLN A 61 15.49 -11.57 -3.52
N SER A 62 16.02 -12.70 -3.06
CA SER A 62 16.30 -12.97 -1.65
C SER A 62 17.22 -11.90 -1.04
N THR A 63 18.32 -11.58 -1.75
CA THR A 63 19.28 -10.55 -1.32
C THR A 63 18.62 -9.18 -1.16
N PHE A 64 17.83 -8.75 -2.17
CA PHE A 64 17.12 -7.48 -2.11
C PHE A 64 16.10 -7.45 -0.98
N MET A 65 15.31 -8.52 -0.83
CA MET A 65 14.28 -8.62 0.19
C MET A 65 14.88 -8.64 1.60
N GLY A 66 16.03 -9.31 1.77
CA GLY A 66 16.81 -9.27 3.01
C GLY A 66 17.26 -7.86 3.36
N LYS A 67 17.90 -7.14 2.42
CA LYS A 67 18.31 -5.73 2.63
C LYS A 67 17.11 -4.85 2.98
N LEU A 68 16.03 -4.96 2.22
CA LEU A 68 14.81 -4.19 2.44
C LEU A 68 14.16 -4.51 3.79
N LYS A 69 14.24 -5.76 4.26
CA LYS A 69 13.72 -6.18 5.57
C LYS A 69 14.52 -5.55 6.70
N VAL A 70 15.85 -5.54 6.62
CA VAL A 70 16.72 -4.86 7.60
C VAL A 70 16.40 -3.36 7.66
N GLU A 71 16.29 -2.70 6.51
CA GLU A 71 15.90 -1.28 6.45
C GLU A 71 14.48 -1.01 6.96
N TYR A 72 13.57 -1.96 6.79
CA TYR A 72 12.22 -1.88 7.33
C TYR A 72 12.24 -2.02 8.85
N ASP A 73 12.97 -3.00 9.39
CA ASP A 73 13.04 -3.25 10.83
C ASP A 73 13.70 -2.11 11.59
N ALA A 74 14.77 -1.53 11.03
CA ALA A 74 15.40 -0.34 11.60
C ALA A 74 14.43 0.85 11.65
N GLU A 75 13.70 1.11 10.55
CA GLU A 75 12.73 2.20 10.49
C GLU A 75 11.51 1.94 11.37
N TYR A 76 11.08 0.69 11.47
CA TYR A 76 9.99 0.27 12.34
C TYR A 76 10.39 0.40 13.82
N GLY A 77 11.61 0.04 14.19
CA GLY A 77 12.17 0.27 15.52
C GLY A 77 12.19 1.76 15.87
N ARG A 78 12.66 2.61 14.95
CA ARG A 78 12.62 4.07 15.08
C ARG A 78 11.19 4.58 15.29
N LEU A 79 10.23 4.09 14.52
CA LEU A 79 8.81 4.41 14.69
C LEU A 79 8.31 4.04 16.10
N GLN A 80 8.65 2.85 16.59
CA GLN A 80 8.25 2.42 17.93
C GLN A 80 8.84 3.31 19.04
N GLY A 81 10.05 3.86 18.84
CA GLY A 81 10.67 4.81 19.76
C GLY A 81 10.04 6.20 19.71
N LEU A 82 9.64 6.67 18.53
CA LEU A 82 9.00 7.97 18.34
C LEU A 82 7.58 8.04 18.88
N VAL A 83 6.82 6.93 18.81
CA VAL A 83 5.43 6.89 19.26
C VAL A 83 5.40 6.76 20.79
N PRO A 84 4.85 7.75 21.53
CA PRO A 84 4.77 7.67 22.98
C PRO A 84 3.93 6.47 23.43
N GLU A 85 4.31 5.82 24.53
CA GLU A 85 3.67 4.60 25.01
C GLU A 85 2.16 4.74 25.28
N LYS A 86 1.71 5.95 25.65
CA LYS A 86 0.29 6.24 25.88
C LYS A 86 -0.58 6.12 24.61
N HIS A 87 0.02 6.21 23.42
CA HIS A 87 -0.68 6.04 22.14
C HIS A 87 -0.50 4.65 21.54
N LYS A 88 0.31 3.79 22.18
CA LYS A 88 0.46 2.41 21.73
C LYS A 88 -0.81 1.63 22.08
N PRO A 89 -1.32 0.79 21.18
CA PRO A 89 -2.51 -0.01 21.45
C PRO A 89 -2.28 -0.96 22.62
N VAL A 90 -3.34 -1.30 23.35
CA VAL A 90 -3.26 -2.26 24.45
C VAL A 90 -4.16 -3.47 24.21
N HIS A 91 -3.73 -4.62 24.74
CA HIS A 91 -4.49 -5.86 24.71
C HIS A 91 -4.57 -6.48 26.10
N PRO A 92 -5.77 -6.90 26.56
CA PRO A 92 -7.09 -6.61 26.03
C PRO A 92 -7.47 -5.12 26.13
N LYS A 93 -8.43 -4.66 25.31
CA LYS A 93 -8.84 -3.23 25.28
C LYS A 93 -9.38 -2.69 26.61
N LYS A 94 -9.91 -3.57 27.49
CA LYS A 94 -10.42 -3.23 28.82
C LYS A 94 -9.47 -3.69 29.95
N GLY A 95 -8.23 -4.02 29.61
CA GLY A 95 -7.29 -4.68 30.51
C GLY A 95 -7.69 -6.11 30.86
N TYR A 96 -6.80 -6.81 31.57
CA TYR A 96 -7.07 -8.14 32.11
C TYR A 96 -7.90 -8.02 33.40
N LYS A 97 -8.94 -8.86 33.55
CA LYS A 97 -9.74 -8.93 34.77
C LYS A 97 -8.96 -9.47 35.98
N LYS A 98 -7.97 -10.32 35.72
CA LYS A 98 -7.03 -10.89 36.69
C LYS A 98 -5.62 -10.49 36.30
N VAL A 99 -4.71 -10.37 37.27
CA VAL A 99 -3.29 -10.10 36.98
C VAL A 99 -2.74 -11.21 36.09
N PRO A 100 -2.10 -10.90 34.94
CA PRO A 100 -1.47 -11.90 34.10
C PRO A 100 -0.40 -12.68 34.87
N LYS A 101 -0.28 -13.99 34.63
CA LYS A 101 0.71 -14.85 35.33
C LYS A 101 2.14 -14.31 35.22
N ASP A 102 2.52 -13.85 34.03
CA ASP A 102 3.84 -13.28 33.76
C ASP A 102 4.11 -12.01 34.59
N VAL A 103 3.07 -11.23 34.87
CA VAL A 103 3.16 -10.02 35.71
C VAL A 103 3.20 -10.42 37.18
N ALA A 104 2.35 -11.36 37.62
CA ALA A 104 2.33 -11.85 38.99
C ALA A 104 3.71 -12.40 39.41
N ALA A 105 4.32 -13.26 38.57
CA ALA A 105 5.64 -13.81 38.84
C ALA A 105 6.74 -12.75 39.00
N LEU A 106 6.63 -11.62 38.30
CA LEU A 106 7.58 -10.52 38.40
C LEU A 106 7.29 -9.60 39.60
N LEU A 107 6.04 -9.46 40.00
CA LEU A 107 5.66 -8.72 41.21
C LEU A 107 6.07 -9.50 42.47
N ASP A 108 6.00 -10.83 42.45
CA ASP A 108 6.43 -11.70 43.57
C ASP A 108 7.95 -11.64 43.81
N MET A 109 8.74 -11.20 42.83
CA MET A 109 10.19 -11.00 42.96
C MET A 109 10.57 -9.69 43.68
N PHE A 110 9.61 -8.79 43.89
CA PHE A 110 9.79 -7.53 44.63
C PHE A 110 8.76 -7.44 45.77
N PRO A 111 8.90 -8.24 46.85
CA PRO A 111 8.00 -8.10 47.99
C PRO A 111 8.26 -6.74 48.67
N ASP A 112 7.28 -5.85 48.59
CA ASP A 112 7.24 -4.65 49.44
C ASP A 112 7.17 -5.12 50.91
N THR A 113 8.26 -4.91 51.64
CA THR A 113 8.31 -4.97 53.10
C THR A 113 7.44 -3.87 53.70
N THR A 114 6.12 -4.06 53.71
CA THR A 114 5.23 -3.43 54.68
C THR A 114 4.02 -4.33 54.93
N SER A 115 4.06 -5.02 56.07
CA SER A 115 2.93 -5.71 56.68
C SER A 115 1.81 -4.72 57.04
N SER A 116 0.64 -4.85 56.42
CA SER A 116 -0.61 -4.35 56.99
C SER A 116 -1.82 -5.01 56.32
N SER A 117 -2.65 -5.60 57.15
CA SER A 117 -3.84 -6.39 56.86
C SER A 117 -5.02 -5.54 56.39
N SER A 118 -5.48 -5.73 55.14
CA SER A 118 -6.85 -5.47 54.62
C SER A 118 -6.97 -5.98 53.16
N PRO A 119 -8.12 -6.50 52.68
CA PRO A 119 -8.30 -7.02 51.32
C PRO A 119 -8.61 -5.90 50.29
N THR A 120 -7.95 -4.76 50.43
CA THR A 120 -7.94 -3.68 49.44
C THR A 120 -6.52 -3.53 48.96
N PHE A 121 -6.28 -3.99 47.73
CA PHE A 121 -5.06 -3.88 46.91
C PHE A 121 -3.79 -3.37 47.61
N PRO A 122 -2.71 -4.19 47.71
CA PRO A 122 -1.43 -3.67 48.19
C PRO A 122 -0.93 -2.58 47.24
N PRO A 123 -0.41 -1.43 47.74
CA PRO A 123 0.08 -0.34 46.91
C PRO A 123 1.47 -0.70 46.38
N CYS A 124 1.53 -1.65 45.45
CA CYS A 124 2.75 -1.85 44.67
C CYS A 124 2.87 -0.65 43.72
N ASN A 125 3.86 0.22 43.94
CA ASN A 125 4.12 1.41 43.10
C ASN A 125 4.56 1.05 41.66
N VAL A 126 4.70 -0.25 41.35
CA VAL A 126 5.07 -0.76 40.04
C VAL A 126 3.89 -0.64 39.06
N ARG A 127 3.91 0.42 38.25
CA ARG A 127 2.89 0.70 37.22
C ARG A 127 3.24 0.16 35.82
N LYS A 128 4.43 -0.42 35.67
CA LYS A 128 4.96 -0.97 34.42
C LYS A 128 5.88 -2.15 34.71
N VAL A 129 5.70 -3.24 33.97
CA VAL A 129 6.52 -4.45 34.07
C VAL A 129 6.96 -4.84 32.66
N VAL A 130 8.21 -5.28 32.52
CA VAL A 130 8.75 -5.82 31.26
C VAL A 130 9.17 -7.26 31.53
N THR A 131 8.62 -8.20 30.77
CA THR A 131 8.99 -9.62 30.91
C THR A 131 10.37 -9.90 30.33
N GLN A 132 10.95 -11.06 30.68
CA GLN A 132 12.24 -11.51 30.13
C GLN A 132 12.24 -11.63 28.60
N VAL A 133 11.07 -11.86 27.99
CA VAL A 133 10.87 -11.90 26.53
C VAL A 133 10.50 -10.53 25.93
N GLY A 134 10.66 -9.43 26.68
CA GLY A 134 10.47 -8.06 26.21
C GLY A 134 9.01 -7.60 26.10
N ILE A 135 8.05 -8.34 26.69
CA ILE A 135 6.64 -7.92 26.67
C ILE A 135 6.42 -6.86 27.74
N VAL A 136 5.87 -5.71 27.34
CA VAL A 136 5.56 -4.60 28.24
C VAL A 136 4.11 -4.70 28.73
N TYR A 137 3.92 -4.76 30.04
CA TYR A 137 2.63 -4.62 30.70
C TYR A 137 2.57 -3.28 31.44
N ARG A 138 1.40 -2.63 31.42
CA ARG A 138 1.16 -1.40 32.17
C ARG A 138 -0.14 -1.48 32.95
N LEU A 139 -0.14 -0.90 34.14
CA LEU A 139 -1.34 -0.67 34.92
C LEU A 139 -2.01 0.60 34.39
N ILE A 140 -3.23 0.48 33.88
CA ILE A 140 -3.98 1.55 33.21
C ILE A 140 -5.36 1.65 33.86
N LYS A 141 -5.84 2.89 34.02
CA LYS A 141 -7.21 3.17 34.45
C LYS A 141 -8.18 2.94 33.29
N PHE A 142 -9.14 2.06 33.49
CA PHE A 142 -10.22 1.80 32.55
C PHE A 142 -11.56 2.14 33.18
N THR A 143 -12.50 2.60 32.37
CA THR A 143 -13.90 2.71 32.76
C THR A 143 -14.57 1.36 32.52
N ASP A 144 -15.13 0.75 33.57
CA ASP A 144 -15.90 -0.49 33.45
C ASP A 144 -17.25 -0.39 34.17
N ILE A 145 -18.18 -1.24 33.75
CA ILE A 145 -19.51 -1.30 34.36
C ILE A 145 -19.48 -2.45 35.36
N VAL A 146 -19.56 -2.10 36.64
CA VAL A 146 -19.53 -3.05 37.76
C VAL A 146 -20.92 -3.08 38.39
N LYS A 147 -21.38 -4.28 38.78
CA LYS A 147 -22.65 -4.44 39.48
C LYS A 147 -22.40 -4.25 40.98
N VAL A 148 -22.87 -3.14 41.53
CA VAL A 148 -22.82 -2.83 42.97
C VAL A 148 -24.27 -2.80 43.47
N ASP A 149 -24.59 -3.62 44.47
CA ASP A 149 -25.92 -3.72 45.08
C ASP A 149 -27.08 -3.88 44.08
N GLY A 150 -26.88 -4.73 43.06
CA GLY A 150 -27.90 -5.02 42.06
C GLY A 150 -27.98 -4.01 40.90
N LYS A 151 -27.35 -2.83 41.01
CA LYS A 151 -27.36 -1.78 39.98
C LYS A 151 -26.06 -1.74 39.19
N LEU A 152 -26.15 -1.46 37.89
CA LEU A 152 -25.00 -1.29 37.02
C LEU A 152 -24.44 0.13 37.19
N VAL A 153 -23.23 0.23 37.75
CA VAL A 153 -22.56 1.50 38.00
C VAL A 153 -21.26 1.54 37.20
N THR A 154 -21.01 2.68 36.55
CA THR A 154 -19.76 2.93 35.84
C THR A 154 -18.69 3.36 36.85
N GLN A 155 -17.61 2.58 36.97
CA GLN A 155 -16.51 2.85 37.89
C GLN A 155 -15.16 2.84 37.15
N GLU A 156 -14.22 3.65 37.62
CA GLU A 156 -12.82 3.55 37.21
C GLU A 156 -12.14 2.38 37.93
N VAL A 157 -11.59 1.44 37.16
CA VAL A 157 -10.83 0.30 37.65
C VAL A 157 -9.44 0.30 37.05
N GLU A 158 -8.42 0.06 37.87
CA GLU A 158 -7.06 -0.13 37.39
C GLU A 158 -6.86 -1.59 36.98
N ARG A 159 -6.42 -1.81 35.74
CA ARG A 159 -6.13 -3.16 35.22
C ARG A 159 -4.82 -3.17 34.46
N TRP A 160 -4.11 -4.29 34.58
CA TRP A 160 -2.95 -4.56 33.74
C TRP A 160 -3.40 -4.76 32.29
N ALA A 161 -2.65 -4.20 31.35
CA ALA A 161 -2.83 -4.45 29.93
C ALA A 161 -1.46 -4.60 29.26
N LYS A 162 -1.40 -5.51 28.28
CA LYS A 162 -0.21 -5.68 27.44
C LYS A 162 -0.14 -4.55 26.43
N VAL A 163 0.97 -3.82 26.41
CA VAL A 163 1.23 -2.79 25.40
C VAL A 163 1.66 -3.48 24.12
N MET A 164 0.91 -3.24 23.05
CA MET A 164 1.15 -3.77 21.72
C MET A 164 1.91 -2.73 20.89
N PRO A 165 2.77 -3.15 19.95
CA PRO A 165 3.49 -2.21 19.10
C PRO A 165 2.54 -1.43 18.20
N PHE A 166 2.92 -0.21 17.87
CA PHE A 166 2.17 0.65 16.97
C PHE A 166 2.24 0.11 15.54
N ASN A 167 1.10 -0.15 14.91
CA ASN A 167 1.02 -0.68 13.56
C ASN A 167 0.85 0.46 12.54
N PRO A 168 1.90 0.81 11.75
CA PRO A 168 1.81 1.87 10.76
C PRO A 168 0.80 1.55 9.65
N GLY A 169 0.54 0.28 9.35
CA GLY A 169 -0.45 -0.14 8.35
C GLY A 169 -1.90 0.06 8.79
N SER A 170 -2.16 0.20 10.09
CA SER A 170 -3.50 0.41 10.62
C SER A 170 -3.92 1.87 10.45
N TRP A 171 -4.88 2.11 9.55
CA TRP A 171 -5.44 3.45 9.36
C TRP A 171 -6.05 4.01 10.65
N LYS A 172 -6.68 3.15 11.48
CA LYS A 172 -7.29 3.55 12.76
C LYS A 172 -6.24 4.05 13.74
N GLN A 173 -5.15 3.31 13.94
CA GLN A 173 -4.11 3.70 14.89
C GLN A 173 -3.42 5.01 14.48
N VAL A 174 -3.18 5.20 13.18
CA VAL A 174 -2.62 6.46 12.66
C VAL A 174 -3.60 7.63 12.82
N ALA A 175 -4.90 7.41 12.61
CA ALA A 175 -5.92 8.43 12.81
C ALA A 175 -6.11 8.77 14.30
N ASP A 176 -6.15 7.78 15.17
CA ASP A 176 -6.27 7.95 16.62
C ASP A 176 -5.03 8.68 17.17
N PHE A 177 -3.83 8.34 16.70
CA PHE A 177 -2.60 9.09 17.04
C PHE A 177 -2.72 10.57 16.63
N ALA A 178 -3.13 10.85 15.39
CA ALA A 178 -3.30 12.22 14.93
C ALA A 178 -4.33 12.99 15.78
N ARG A 179 -5.46 12.36 16.12
CA ARG A 179 -6.52 12.96 16.93
C ARG A 179 -6.06 13.27 18.35
N LEU A 180 -5.39 12.32 19.00
CA LEU A 180 -4.87 12.48 20.37
C LEU A 180 -3.82 13.59 20.45
N GLU A 181 -3.06 13.82 19.38
CA GLU A 181 -2.06 14.88 19.28
C GLU A 181 -2.60 16.21 18.72
N GLY A 182 -3.92 16.33 18.56
CA GLY A 182 -4.58 17.54 18.07
C GLY A 182 -4.37 17.84 16.58
N ILE A 183 -3.91 16.86 15.80
CA ILE A 183 -3.61 17.00 14.38
C ILE A 183 -4.87 16.66 13.56
N LYS A 184 -5.45 17.68 12.93
CA LYS A 184 -6.62 17.52 12.06
C LYS A 184 -6.24 16.79 10.76
N LEU A 185 -6.86 15.63 10.54
CA LEU A 185 -6.79 14.90 9.28
C LEU A 185 -7.88 15.41 8.30
N PRO A 186 -7.63 15.39 6.99
CA PRO A 186 -8.64 15.75 6.01
C PRO A 186 -9.71 14.67 5.94
N MET A 187 -10.97 15.11 5.89
CA MET A 187 -12.11 14.24 5.61
C MET A 187 -12.24 14.04 4.11
N VAL A 188 -12.43 12.78 3.70
CA VAL A 188 -12.63 12.41 2.30
C VAL A 188 -13.89 11.58 2.20
N ARG A 189 -14.78 11.96 1.28
CA ARG A 189 -15.98 11.20 0.96
C ARG A 189 -15.60 9.91 0.23
N LYS A 190 -15.98 8.78 0.80
CA LYS A 190 -15.77 7.46 0.18
C LYS A 190 -16.83 7.20 -0.90
N PRO A 191 -16.59 6.25 -1.83
CA PRO A 191 -17.60 5.81 -2.78
C PRO A 191 -18.89 5.31 -2.12
N SER A 192 -18.82 4.85 -0.86
CA SER A 192 -19.97 4.47 -0.04
C SER A 192 -20.81 5.66 0.45
N GLY A 193 -20.45 6.90 0.09
CA GLY A 193 -21.12 8.13 0.53
C GLY A 193 -20.66 8.66 1.89
N GLU A 194 -20.02 7.83 2.71
CA GLU A 194 -19.57 8.18 4.06
C GLU A 194 -18.28 9.03 4.04
N GLU A 195 -18.25 10.11 4.81
CA GLU A 195 -17.04 10.91 5.02
C GLU A 195 -16.21 10.33 6.15
N LYS A 196 -14.94 10.05 5.87
CA LYS A 196 -13.99 9.54 6.86
C LYS A 196 -12.66 10.28 6.78
N GLU A 197 -11.99 10.36 7.93
CA GLU A 197 -10.60 10.81 8.00
C GLU A 197 -9.71 9.97 7.06
N SER A 198 -8.92 10.64 6.23
CA SER A 198 -8.01 9.98 5.29
C SER A 198 -6.58 9.97 5.80
N THR A 199 -5.98 8.78 5.80
CA THR A 199 -4.54 8.58 6.07
C THR A 199 -3.77 8.26 4.78
N GLU A 200 -4.24 8.76 3.63
CA GLU A 200 -3.54 8.62 2.35
C GLU A 200 -2.17 9.30 2.36
N ALA A 201 -1.26 8.76 1.55
CA ALA A 201 0.12 9.22 1.52
C ALA A 201 0.27 10.71 1.20
N LYS A 202 -0.59 11.28 0.34
CA LYS A 202 -0.54 12.71 -0.03
C LYS A 202 -0.81 13.61 1.17
N TYR A 203 -1.78 13.27 2.01
CA TYR A 203 -2.16 14.06 3.18
C TYR A 203 -1.16 13.89 4.31
N LEU A 204 -0.73 12.65 4.57
CA LEU A 204 0.31 12.38 5.56
C LEU A 204 1.63 13.06 5.21
N LYS A 205 2.01 13.15 3.93
CA LYS A 205 3.20 13.91 3.49
C LYS A 205 3.09 15.40 3.81
N ARG A 206 1.91 15.99 3.57
CA ARG A 206 1.66 17.41 3.91
C ARG A 206 1.79 17.64 5.40
N ILE A 207 1.22 16.76 6.21
CA ILE A 207 1.29 16.83 7.69
C ILE A 207 2.73 16.64 8.17
N ALA A 208 3.41 15.60 7.68
CA ALA A 208 4.81 15.31 7.97
C ALA A 208 5.76 16.49 7.69
N ASN A 209 5.45 17.31 6.68
CA ASN A 209 6.24 18.45 6.26
C ASN A 209 5.73 19.80 6.81
N LYS A 210 4.70 19.81 7.66
CA LYS A 210 4.30 21.04 8.36
C LYS A 210 5.45 21.53 9.24
N ARG A 211 5.52 22.85 9.44
CA ARG A 211 6.41 23.44 10.46
C ARG A 211 5.79 23.17 11.82
N TYR A 212 6.43 22.30 12.59
CA TYR A 212 6.12 22.08 14.00
C TYR A 212 7.02 22.99 14.84
N ARG A 213 6.61 23.27 16.08
CA ARG A 213 7.51 23.87 17.08
C ARG A 213 8.64 22.87 17.37
N LYS A 214 9.78 23.37 17.86
CA LYS A 214 10.99 22.56 18.10
C LYS A 214 10.72 21.37 19.04
N ASP A 215 9.85 21.57 20.03
CA ASP A 215 9.38 20.58 21.00
C ASP A 215 8.39 19.56 20.43
N GLU A 216 7.72 19.88 19.31
CA GLU A 216 6.71 19.01 18.67
C GLU A 216 7.19 18.38 17.35
N GLN A 217 8.45 18.60 16.99
CA GLN A 217 9.01 18.15 15.71
C GLN A 217 8.90 16.64 15.52
N TRP A 218 8.98 15.88 16.62
CA TRP A 218 8.79 14.43 16.64
C TRP A 218 7.44 13.99 16.05
N LYS A 219 6.38 14.81 16.15
CA LYS A 219 5.05 14.49 15.57
C LYS A 219 5.14 14.35 14.05
N GLY A 220 5.82 15.28 13.39
CA GLY A 220 6.07 15.23 11.95
C GLY A 220 6.90 14.01 11.57
N GLU A 221 7.90 13.67 12.39
CA GLU A 221 8.76 12.51 12.18
C GLU A 221 8.02 11.18 12.29
N VAL A 222 7.03 11.06 13.18
CA VAL A 222 6.15 9.89 13.25
C VAL A 222 5.46 9.67 11.90
N PHE A 223 4.87 10.70 11.30
CA PHE A 223 4.20 10.55 9.99
C PHE A 223 5.18 10.26 8.85
N LYS A 224 6.40 10.84 8.87
CA LYS A 224 7.47 10.45 7.92
C LYS A 224 7.79 8.97 8.06
N SER A 225 7.98 8.52 9.30
CA SER A 225 8.30 7.13 9.60
C SER A 225 7.19 6.15 9.22
N VAL A 226 5.93 6.49 9.50
CA VAL A 226 4.75 5.73 9.06
C VAL A 226 4.72 5.59 7.55
N LEU A 227 4.97 6.68 6.81
CA LEU A 227 5.01 6.66 5.35
C LEU A 227 6.11 5.74 4.82
N ASP A 228 7.28 5.76 5.43
CA ASP A 228 8.42 4.95 4.98
C ASP A 228 8.25 3.47 5.34
N CYS A 229 7.76 3.18 6.55
CA CYS A 229 7.31 1.84 6.93
C CYS A 229 6.27 1.29 5.95
N ARG A 230 5.22 2.06 5.63
CA ARG A 230 4.17 1.64 4.68
C ARG A 230 4.73 1.36 3.29
N LYS A 231 5.63 2.20 2.80
CA LYS A 231 6.28 2.00 1.49
C LYS A 231 7.09 0.71 1.47
N LYS A 232 8.02 0.54 2.43
CA LYS A 232 8.89 -0.64 2.53
C LYS A 232 8.08 -1.91 2.75
N ASN A 233 7.10 -1.90 3.65
CA ASN A 233 6.22 -3.04 3.88
C ASN A 233 5.40 -3.40 2.63
N LYS A 234 4.89 -2.40 1.90
CA LYS A 234 4.23 -2.66 0.62
C LYS A 234 5.17 -3.36 -0.34
N LEU A 235 6.43 -2.95 -0.42
CA LEU A 235 7.41 -3.62 -1.27
C LEU A 235 7.67 -5.07 -0.81
N LEU A 236 7.88 -5.29 0.48
CA LEU A 236 8.10 -6.62 1.08
C LEU A 236 6.93 -7.57 0.85
N THR A 237 5.70 -7.08 0.97
CA THR A 237 4.49 -7.92 0.87
C THR A 237 4.01 -8.08 -0.57
N SER A 238 4.09 -7.01 -1.38
CA SER A 238 3.51 -7.01 -2.72
C SER A 238 4.40 -7.66 -3.76
N TYR A 239 5.70 -7.83 -3.51
CA TYR A 239 6.66 -8.29 -4.51
C TYR A 239 7.51 -9.50 -4.09
N ASN A 240 7.21 -10.13 -2.94
CA ASN A 240 7.80 -11.41 -2.56
C ASN A 240 7.16 -12.59 -3.32
N TRP A 241 7.11 -12.49 -4.64
CA TRP A 241 6.44 -13.48 -5.48
C TRP A 241 7.24 -14.78 -5.48
N GLN A 242 6.52 -15.89 -5.33
CA GLN A 242 7.08 -17.22 -5.44
C GLN A 242 6.95 -17.69 -6.89
N PRO A 243 8.06 -18.04 -7.57
CA PRO A 243 7.99 -18.59 -8.92
C PRO A 243 7.47 -20.03 -8.89
N ALA A 244 6.95 -20.46 -10.02
CA ALA A 244 6.52 -21.84 -10.25
C ALA A 244 7.72 -22.79 -10.33
N ALA A 245 7.44 -24.07 -10.57
CA ALA A 245 8.46 -25.12 -10.63
C ALA A 245 9.51 -24.89 -11.73
N ASP A 246 9.15 -24.19 -12.80
CA ASP A 246 10.04 -23.79 -13.90
C ASP A 246 10.89 -22.55 -13.60
N GLY A 247 10.75 -21.95 -12.41
CA GLY A 247 11.46 -20.73 -12.02
C GLY A 247 10.82 -19.44 -12.55
N CYS A 248 9.71 -19.53 -13.28
CA CYS A 248 9.01 -18.39 -13.84
C CYS A 248 7.90 -17.86 -12.94
N ILE A 249 7.62 -16.57 -13.08
CA ILE A 249 6.43 -15.92 -12.55
C ILE A 249 5.37 -15.93 -13.64
N HIS A 250 4.24 -16.59 -13.35
CA HIS A 250 3.07 -16.61 -14.23
C HIS A 250 2.01 -15.68 -13.67
N THR A 251 1.61 -14.70 -14.47
CA THR A 251 0.45 -13.86 -14.19
C THR A 251 -0.74 -14.35 -15.00
N THR A 252 -1.95 -13.93 -14.63
CA THR A 252 -3.15 -14.08 -15.45
C THR A 252 -3.59 -12.72 -15.98
N TYR A 253 -3.70 -12.61 -17.30
CA TYR A 253 -4.19 -11.44 -17.99
C TYR A 253 -5.73 -11.45 -18.09
N GLY A 254 -6.34 -10.28 -18.02
CA GLY A 254 -7.79 -10.13 -18.20
C GLY A 254 -8.23 -8.69 -18.46
N TYR A 255 -9.54 -8.47 -18.48
CA TYR A 255 -10.18 -7.22 -18.95
C TYR A 255 -10.96 -6.51 -17.84
N HIS A 256 -10.46 -6.53 -16.61
CA HIS A 256 -11.18 -6.01 -15.45
C HIS A 256 -11.40 -4.47 -15.45
N PRO A 257 -10.48 -3.63 -15.96
CA PRO A 257 -10.71 -2.18 -16.02
C PRO A 257 -11.82 -1.83 -17.02
N SER A 258 -12.71 -0.91 -16.64
CA SER A 258 -13.77 -0.38 -17.52
C SER A 258 -13.24 0.38 -18.75
N THR A 259 -11.96 0.77 -18.73
CA THR A 259 -11.28 1.45 -19.83
C THR A 259 -10.75 0.51 -20.90
N TRP A 260 -11.08 -0.79 -20.85
CA TRP A 260 -10.63 -1.83 -21.78
C TRP A 260 -9.12 -2.13 -21.76
N ARG A 261 -8.36 -1.55 -20.84
CA ARG A 261 -6.96 -1.91 -20.61
C ARG A 261 -6.86 -3.36 -20.15
N LYS A 262 -5.81 -4.07 -20.59
CA LYS A 262 -5.45 -5.36 -20.02
C LYS A 262 -5.09 -5.17 -18.55
N SER A 263 -5.38 -6.16 -17.73
CA SER A 263 -5.03 -6.24 -16.32
C SER A 263 -4.28 -7.53 -16.05
N SER A 264 -3.41 -7.53 -15.04
CA SER A 264 -2.67 -8.71 -14.61
C SER A 264 -2.98 -9.04 -13.15
N ARG A 265 -3.17 -10.32 -12.81
CA ARG A 265 -3.46 -10.79 -11.44
C ARG A 265 -2.68 -12.07 -11.13
N GLY A 266 -2.45 -12.30 -9.84
CA GLY A 266 -1.84 -13.53 -9.33
C GLY A 266 -0.44 -13.88 -9.88
N PRO A 267 0.57 -12.96 -9.92
CA PRO A 267 0.64 -11.62 -9.32
C PRO A 267 0.34 -10.48 -10.31
N ASN A 268 0.20 -9.23 -9.83
CA ASN A 268 0.00 -8.06 -10.70
C ASN A 268 1.34 -7.50 -11.22
N MET A 269 1.73 -7.96 -12.41
CA MET A 269 2.97 -7.57 -13.09
C MET A 269 2.95 -6.17 -13.72
N GLN A 270 1.78 -5.52 -13.81
CA GLN A 270 1.68 -4.15 -14.33
C GLN A 270 2.00 -3.09 -13.27
N THR A 271 1.89 -3.44 -11.99
CA THR A 271 2.06 -2.50 -10.87
C THR A 271 3.47 -2.50 -10.30
N LEU A 272 4.49 -2.44 -11.15
CA LEU A 272 5.88 -2.36 -10.70
C LEU A 272 6.16 -1.02 -9.99
N PRO A 273 7.09 -0.97 -9.01
CA PRO A 273 7.50 0.28 -8.39
C PRO A 273 7.93 1.29 -9.46
N LYS A 274 7.55 2.57 -9.29
CA LYS A 274 7.88 3.65 -10.25
C LYS A 274 9.15 4.42 -9.88
N ARG A 275 9.67 4.28 -8.65
CA ARG A 275 10.85 5.03 -8.17
C ARG A 275 12.12 4.45 -8.75
N VAL A 276 12.99 5.31 -9.29
CA VAL A 276 14.08 4.92 -10.17
C VAL A 276 14.98 3.84 -9.57
N GLU A 277 15.44 4.00 -8.32
CA GLU A 277 16.42 3.08 -7.72
C GLU A 277 15.79 1.74 -7.35
N LEU A 278 14.72 1.75 -6.57
CA LEU A 278 14.03 0.52 -6.13
C LEU A 278 13.38 -0.23 -7.29
N ALA A 279 12.84 0.49 -8.29
CA ALA A 279 12.28 -0.11 -9.49
C ALA A 279 13.37 -0.76 -10.35
N LYS A 280 14.56 -0.14 -10.43
CA LYS A 280 15.69 -0.68 -11.17
C LYS A 280 16.17 -1.97 -10.54
N GLU A 281 16.35 -2.01 -9.22
CA GLU A 281 16.74 -3.24 -8.51
C GLU A 281 15.67 -4.33 -8.63
N PHE A 282 14.39 -3.98 -8.52
CA PHE A 282 13.30 -4.94 -8.72
C PHE A 282 13.27 -5.51 -10.14
N ARG A 283 13.43 -4.67 -11.17
CA ARG A 283 13.46 -5.12 -12.58
C ARG A 283 14.64 -6.02 -12.88
N LYS A 284 15.79 -5.81 -12.23
CA LYS A 284 17.00 -6.65 -12.38
C LYS A 284 16.83 -8.08 -11.85
N MET A 285 15.77 -8.35 -11.08
CA MET A 285 15.44 -9.72 -10.65
C MET A 285 14.82 -10.53 -11.78
N PHE A 286 14.19 -9.87 -12.77
CA PHE A 286 13.64 -10.56 -13.93
C PHE A 286 14.73 -10.65 -14.99
N ILE A 287 15.11 -11.88 -15.32
CA ILE A 287 16.21 -12.16 -16.23
C ILE A 287 15.66 -12.83 -17.48
N ALA A 288 16.32 -12.58 -18.61
CA ALA A 288 15.98 -13.32 -19.82
C ALA A 288 16.50 -14.76 -19.65
N PRO A 289 15.79 -15.78 -20.18
CA PRO A 289 16.32 -17.14 -20.21
C PRO A 289 17.66 -17.21 -20.96
N PRO A 290 18.51 -18.20 -20.68
CA PRO A 290 19.78 -18.37 -21.39
C PRO A 290 19.58 -18.39 -22.92
N GLY A 291 20.38 -17.60 -23.64
CA GLY A 291 20.27 -17.45 -25.10
C GLY A 291 19.25 -16.41 -25.58
N TYR A 292 18.52 -15.74 -24.66
CA TYR A 292 17.54 -14.71 -24.98
C TYR A 292 17.94 -13.34 -24.43
N LEU A 293 17.33 -12.29 -24.98
CA LEU A 293 17.45 -10.91 -24.53
C LEU A 293 16.07 -10.30 -24.30
N TRP A 294 15.97 -9.37 -23.36
CA TRP A 294 14.77 -8.57 -23.18
C TRP A 294 14.70 -7.48 -24.25
N VAL A 295 13.55 -7.36 -24.90
CA VAL A 295 13.20 -6.25 -25.78
C VAL A 295 12.01 -5.53 -25.19
N THR A 296 12.13 -4.21 -25.01
CA THR A 296 11.04 -3.37 -24.50
C THR A 296 10.63 -2.38 -25.58
N ALA A 297 9.33 -2.33 -25.89
CA ALA A 297 8.74 -1.31 -26.73
C ALA A 297 7.72 -0.53 -25.88
N ASP A 298 7.90 0.79 -25.77
CA ASP A 298 6.99 1.69 -25.09
C ASP A 298 6.67 2.86 -26.03
N SER A 299 5.38 3.18 -26.14
CA SER A 299 4.93 4.24 -27.03
C SER A 299 5.13 5.60 -26.34
N GLU A 300 5.96 6.46 -26.93
CA GLU A 300 6.19 7.80 -26.40
C GLU A 300 4.88 8.60 -26.32
N ALA A 301 4.46 8.93 -25.10
CA ALA A 301 3.33 9.81 -24.78
C ALA A 301 2.02 9.47 -25.54
N ILE A 302 1.72 8.19 -25.74
CA ILE A 302 0.59 7.74 -26.57
C ILE A 302 -0.75 8.40 -26.21
N GLU A 303 -1.03 8.61 -24.92
CA GLU A 303 -2.26 9.28 -24.46
C GLU A 303 -2.33 10.73 -24.97
N ALA A 304 -1.23 11.48 -24.94
CA ALA A 304 -1.18 12.83 -25.49
C ALA A 304 -1.28 12.82 -27.02
N VAL A 305 -0.65 11.85 -27.69
CA VAL A 305 -0.79 11.69 -29.15
C VAL A 305 -2.25 11.45 -29.54
N LEU A 306 -2.99 10.62 -28.80
CA LEU A 306 -4.41 10.37 -29.03
C LEU A 306 -5.27 11.62 -28.80
N VAL A 307 -4.95 12.43 -27.79
CA VAL A 307 -5.61 13.73 -27.58
C VAL A 307 -5.40 14.64 -28.79
N GLY A 308 -4.18 14.75 -29.30
CA GLY A 308 -3.89 15.52 -30.51
C GLY A 308 -4.64 15.02 -31.74
N TYR A 309 -4.72 13.69 -31.90
CA TYR A 309 -5.47 13.04 -32.97
C TYR A 309 -6.96 13.39 -32.92
N TRP A 310 -7.60 13.27 -31.74
CA TRP A 310 -9.02 13.62 -31.58
C TRP A 310 -9.28 15.12 -31.73
N ALA A 311 -8.31 15.97 -31.36
CA ALA A 311 -8.39 17.41 -31.58
C ALA A 311 -8.07 17.83 -33.03
N GLY A 312 -7.58 16.92 -33.88
CA GLY A 312 -7.15 17.23 -35.25
C GLY A 312 -5.90 18.12 -35.34
N SER A 313 -5.12 18.28 -34.26
CA SER A 313 -3.95 19.16 -34.24
C SER A 313 -2.65 18.39 -34.51
N LYS A 314 -2.05 18.66 -35.67
CA LYS A 314 -0.75 18.10 -36.06
C LYS A 314 0.37 18.64 -35.19
N GLU A 315 0.27 19.91 -34.80
CA GLU A 315 1.22 20.63 -33.94
C GLU A 315 1.24 19.99 -32.55
N TYR A 316 0.07 19.68 -31.97
CA TYR A 316 -0.01 19.01 -30.68
C TYR A 316 0.52 17.57 -30.74
N ILE A 317 0.27 16.84 -31.83
CA ILE A 317 0.85 15.49 -32.02
C ILE A 317 2.38 15.57 -32.09
N ALA A 318 2.93 16.53 -32.83
CA ALA A 318 4.37 16.75 -32.91
C ALA A 318 4.94 17.10 -31.53
N LEU A 319 4.29 17.99 -30.78
CA LEU A 319 4.68 18.35 -29.42
C LEU A 319 4.63 17.14 -28.46
N ALA A 320 3.57 16.33 -28.53
CA ALA A 320 3.41 15.14 -27.71
C ALA A 320 4.58 14.16 -27.92
N LYS A 321 4.95 13.91 -29.18
CA LYS A 321 6.10 13.08 -29.55
C LYS A 321 7.45 13.71 -29.20
N ALA A 322 7.57 15.04 -29.28
CA ALA A 322 8.81 15.75 -28.96
C ALA A 322 9.10 15.80 -27.45
N GLY A 323 8.05 15.84 -26.61
CA GLY A 323 8.16 15.79 -25.15
C GLY A 323 7.36 16.88 -24.45
N ILE A 324 6.03 16.73 -24.44
CA ILE A 324 5.08 17.72 -23.88
C ILE A 324 5.39 18.20 -22.46
N HIS A 325 5.91 17.33 -21.59
CA HIS A 325 6.26 17.72 -20.22
C HIS A 325 7.48 18.65 -20.16
N GLY A 326 8.46 18.44 -21.04
CA GLY A 326 9.62 19.33 -21.14
C GLY A 326 9.20 20.72 -21.61
N TRP A 327 8.29 20.76 -22.58
CA TRP A 327 7.66 22.00 -23.04
C TRP A 327 6.85 22.70 -21.94
N LEU A 328 6.05 21.96 -21.15
CA LEU A 328 5.32 22.52 -20.02
C LEU A 328 6.26 23.06 -18.94
N ALA A 329 7.35 22.34 -18.65
CA ALA A 329 8.37 22.79 -17.69
C ALA A 329 9.02 24.10 -18.14
N ALA A 330 9.39 24.20 -19.42
CA ALA A 330 9.91 25.41 -20.04
C ALA A 330 8.93 26.60 -19.87
N HIS A 331 7.63 26.38 -20.06
CA HIS A 331 6.61 27.40 -19.83
C HIS A 331 6.51 27.83 -18.35
N VAL A 332 6.51 26.88 -17.41
CA VAL A 332 6.49 27.16 -15.96
C VAL A 332 7.73 27.94 -15.51
N LEU A 333 8.88 27.66 -16.11
CA LEU A 333 10.15 28.34 -15.85
C LEU A 333 10.28 29.68 -16.60
N LYS A 334 9.26 30.10 -17.34
CA LYS A 334 9.23 31.35 -18.14
C LYS A 334 10.29 31.39 -19.24
N GLU A 335 10.70 30.23 -19.76
CA GLU A 335 11.62 30.06 -20.89
C GLU A 335 10.91 29.27 -22.02
N PRO A 336 9.81 29.77 -22.62
CA PRO A 336 8.95 28.98 -23.50
C PRO A 336 9.68 28.51 -24.77
N ILE A 337 9.42 27.26 -25.17
CA ILE A 337 9.92 26.70 -26.43
C ILE A 337 8.89 26.99 -27.53
N PRO A 338 9.27 27.67 -28.63
CA PRO A 338 8.39 27.88 -29.78
C PRO A 338 7.99 26.55 -30.44
N LEU A 339 6.77 26.45 -30.97
CA LEU A 339 6.26 25.23 -31.60
C LEU A 339 6.55 25.17 -33.12
N ASP A 340 6.90 26.31 -33.72
CA ASP A 340 7.19 26.52 -35.14
C ASP A 340 8.65 26.23 -35.51
N ILE A 341 9.35 25.47 -34.68
CA ILE A 341 10.73 25.02 -34.92
C ILE A 341 10.75 23.60 -35.49
N PRO A 342 11.84 23.19 -36.17
CA PRO A 342 12.01 21.80 -36.63
C PRO A 342 11.83 20.78 -35.49
N PHE A 343 11.23 19.63 -35.80
CA PHE A 343 10.90 18.61 -34.79
C PHE A 343 12.10 18.16 -33.95
N ASP A 344 13.26 17.98 -34.57
CA ASP A 344 14.47 17.55 -33.85
C ASP A 344 14.96 18.61 -32.86
N GLU A 345 14.82 19.90 -33.21
CA GLU A 345 15.12 21.01 -32.32
C GLU A 345 14.11 21.10 -31.15
N LEU A 346 12.81 20.96 -31.45
CA LEU A 346 11.76 20.90 -30.44
C LEU A 346 12.01 19.76 -29.46
N ARG A 347 12.34 18.57 -29.97
CA ARG A 347 12.62 17.38 -29.16
C ARG A 347 13.86 17.60 -28.28
N ARG A 348 14.94 18.16 -28.84
CA ARG A 348 16.17 18.44 -28.09
C ARG A 348 15.90 19.39 -26.92
N ARG A 349 15.23 20.53 -27.17
CA ARG A 349 14.90 21.51 -26.13
C ARG A 349 14.00 20.91 -25.04
N CYS A 350 12.96 20.17 -25.43
CA CYS A 350 12.09 19.48 -24.46
C CYS A 350 12.89 18.49 -23.57
N GLN A 351 13.85 17.77 -24.13
CA GLN A 351 14.70 16.86 -23.37
C GLN A 351 15.69 17.60 -22.44
N GLU A 352 16.22 18.75 -22.85
CA GLU A 352 17.10 19.58 -22.02
C GLU A 352 16.39 20.05 -20.76
N PHE A 353 15.18 20.61 -20.88
CA PHE A 353 14.38 21.03 -19.72
C PHE A 353 14.04 19.86 -18.79
N LYS A 354 13.74 18.68 -19.36
CA LYS A 354 13.52 17.46 -18.58
C LYS A 354 14.75 17.04 -17.77
N ARG A 355 15.97 17.27 -18.28
CA ARG A 355 17.22 16.95 -17.58
C ARG A 355 17.61 18.02 -16.55
N ARG A 356 17.35 19.29 -16.85
CA ARG A 356 17.74 20.46 -16.03
C ARG A 356 16.98 20.50 -14.70
N ASP A 357 15.68 20.17 -14.71
CA ASP A 357 14.83 20.32 -13.53
C ASP A 357 13.94 19.10 -13.23
N ALA A 358 14.53 18.09 -12.60
CA ALA A 358 13.81 16.91 -12.11
C ALA A 358 12.79 17.21 -10.99
N LYS A 359 12.76 18.43 -10.45
CA LYS A 359 11.78 18.87 -9.43
C LYS A 359 10.48 19.41 -10.03
N VAL A 360 10.52 19.90 -11.28
CA VAL A 360 9.34 20.34 -12.04
C VAL A 360 8.65 19.15 -12.72
N TYR A 361 9.38 18.04 -12.89
CA TYR A 361 8.93 16.79 -13.51
C TYR A 361 8.36 15.76 -12.52
#